data_AF-A0A5M6ZKH4-F1
#
_entry.id   AF-A0A5M6ZKH4-F1
#
_cell.length_a   1.000
_cell.length_b   1.000
_cell.length_c   1.000
_cell.angle_alpha   90.00
_cell.angle_beta   90.00
_cell.angle_gamma   90.00
#
_symmetry.space_group_name_H-M   'P 1'
#
loop_
_entity.id
_entity.type
_entity.pdbx_description
1 polymer ?
#
loop_
_entity_poly.entity_id
_entity_poly.type
_entity_poly.pdbx_seq_one_letter_code
_entity_poly.pdbx_strand_id
1 'polypeptide(L)'
;MIAGLAFILISIKYILTSPSNSNFMHYIGLSGLGVGCIALSNLAKFKKIKFSGFEAEMWGDTQKEAERITHNLKRLLDILSTRVIFNEVDLKTLENNRNWESVWELYFIIQHEYKELDISGKLSTNLTKLKSIFIYHSLQCEIDYIHKKFANARSEIENRINEMHSRSEIDADERALKLKKLDQLQFNAGDVFEKASNRTLGVHLNIMITEGKKKIEEECGVDIEITKEVIDNINYVQDMERDGNFAGDERIISLTERSMNYYYLTGAL
;
A
#
# COMPACT_ATOMS: atom_id res chain seq x y z
N MET A 1 4.14 11.75 -35.10
CA MET A 1 2.74 11.94 -35.54
C MET A 1 2.14 10.62 -36.03
N ILE A 2 2.72 9.95 -37.03
CA ILE A 2 2.21 8.65 -37.56
C ILE A 2 2.15 7.58 -36.46
N ALA A 3 3.21 7.45 -35.65
CA ALA A 3 3.22 6.51 -34.52
C ALA A 3 2.14 6.83 -33.46
N GLY A 4 1.94 8.10 -33.11
CA GLY A 4 0.91 8.50 -32.15
C GLY A 4 -0.52 8.28 -32.67
N LEU A 5 -0.76 8.50 -33.96
CA LEU A 5 -2.04 8.14 -34.61
C LEU A 5 -2.26 6.63 -34.63
N ALA A 6 -1.21 5.84 -34.85
CA ALA A 6 -1.30 4.38 -34.78
C ALA A 6 -1.66 3.91 -33.37
N PHE A 7 -1.04 4.47 -32.32
CA PHE A 7 -1.40 4.15 -30.92
C PHE A 7 -2.85 4.52 -30.58
N ILE A 8 -3.34 5.69 -31.03
CA ILE A 8 -4.75 6.08 -30.81
C ILE A 8 -5.70 5.14 -31.55
N LEU A 9 -5.42 4.80 -32.81
CA LEU A 9 -6.27 3.90 -33.60
C LEU A 9 -6.28 2.47 -33.06
N ILE A 10 -5.14 1.98 -32.56
CA ILE A 10 -5.05 0.68 -31.90
C ILE A 10 -5.87 0.69 -30.62
N SER A 11 -5.74 1.72 -29.77
CA SER A 11 -6.51 1.84 -28.53
C SER A 11 -8.01 1.94 -28.78
N ILE A 12 -8.45 2.75 -29.76
CA ILE A 12 -9.87 2.85 -30.15
C ILE A 12 -10.39 1.51 -30.65
N LYS A 13 -9.64 0.82 -31.52
CA LYS A 13 -10.03 -0.50 -32.02
C LYS A 13 -10.22 -1.49 -30.87
N TYR A 14 -9.28 -1.55 -29.92
CA TYR A 14 -9.36 -2.46 -28.78
C TYR A 14 -10.49 -2.11 -27.80
N ILE A 15 -10.78 -0.82 -27.58
CA ILE A 15 -11.93 -0.37 -26.79
C ILE A 15 -13.25 -0.81 -27.44
N LEU A 16 -13.34 -0.75 -28.77
CA LEU A 16 -14.55 -1.12 -29.50
C LEU A 16 -14.74 -2.65 -29.63
N THR A 17 -13.65 -3.44 -29.60
CA THR A 17 -13.71 -4.90 -29.81
C THR A 17 -13.66 -5.73 -28.52
N SER A 18 -13.32 -5.15 -27.37
CA SER A 18 -13.31 -5.84 -26.07
C SER A 18 -14.51 -5.43 -25.22
N PRO A 19 -15.54 -6.28 -25.05
CA PRO A 19 -16.75 -5.95 -24.27
C PRO A 19 -16.54 -6.02 -22.74
N SER A 20 -15.37 -6.45 -22.29
CA SER A 20 -15.02 -6.59 -20.87
C SER A 20 -14.35 -5.32 -20.34
N ASN A 21 -14.94 -4.72 -19.29
CA ASN A 21 -14.47 -3.49 -18.64
C ASN A 21 -13.08 -3.60 -17.99
N SER A 22 -12.52 -4.80 -17.82
CA SER A 22 -11.28 -5.00 -17.05
C SER A 22 -10.04 -4.33 -17.69
N ASN A 23 -10.04 -4.13 -19.01
CA ASN A 23 -8.89 -3.58 -19.74
C ASN A 23 -9.11 -2.14 -20.24
N PHE A 24 -10.28 -1.56 -19.99
CA PHE A 24 -10.65 -0.22 -20.48
C PHE A 24 -9.64 0.86 -20.02
N MET A 25 -9.18 0.76 -18.77
CA MET A 25 -8.20 1.69 -18.21
C MET A 25 -6.82 1.58 -18.88
N HIS A 26 -6.38 0.36 -19.23
CA HIS A 26 -5.14 0.15 -19.97
C HIS A 26 -5.19 0.85 -21.34
N TYR A 27 -6.30 0.74 -22.05
CA TYR A 27 -6.46 1.37 -23.36
C TYR A 27 -6.57 2.90 -23.28
N ILE A 28 -7.13 3.45 -22.20
CA ILE A 28 -7.10 4.90 -21.95
C ILE A 28 -5.66 5.39 -21.75
N GLY A 29 -4.84 4.68 -20.96
CA GLY A 29 -3.43 5.02 -20.78
C GLY A 29 -2.65 5.01 -22.09
N LEU A 30 -2.87 3.98 -22.91
CA LEU A 30 -2.26 3.80 -24.23
C LEU A 30 -2.69 4.89 -25.24
N SER A 31 -3.94 5.34 -25.15
CA SER A 31 -4.45 6.50 -25.91
C SER A 31 -3.76 7.80 -25.48
N GLY A 32 -3.55 7.99 -24.17
CA GLY A 32 -2.85 9.15 -23.62
C GLY A 32 -1.40 9.27 -24.12
N LEU A 33 -0.68 8.15 -24.18
CA LEU A 33 0.67 8.10 -24.79
C LEU A 33 0.63 8.48 -26.27
N GLY A 34 -0.35 8.00 -27.02
CA GLY A 34 -0.55 8.37 -28.43
C GLY A 34 -0.75 9.87 -28.64
N VAL A 35 -1.56 10.52 -27.79
CA VAL A 35 -1.75 11.98 -27.80
C VAL A 35 -0.46 12.71 -27.46
N GLY A 36 0.29 12.24 -26.46
CA GLY A 36 1.61 12.77 -26.09
C GLY A 36 2.61 12.74 -27.26
N CYS A 37 2.69 11.61 -27.97
CA CYS A 37 3.55 11.48 -29.16
C CYS A 37 3.14 12.42 -30.32
N ILE A 38 1.86 12.74 -30.47
CA ILE A 38 1.38 13.71 -31.45
C ILE A 38 1.79 15.13 -31.04
N ALA A 39 1.61 15.49 -29.77
CA ALA A 39 2.02 16.78 -29.23
C ALA A 39 3.53 17.01 -29.39
N LEU A 40 4.35 16.04 -28.99
CA LEU A 40 5.82 16.09 -29.16
C LEU A 40 6.24 16.17 -30.63
N SER A 41 5.55 15.46 -31.51
CA SER A 41 5.81 15.52 -32.95
C SER A 41 5.46 16.87 -33.57
N ASN A 42 4.50 17.60 -33.01
CA ASN A 42 4.17 18.94 -33.45
C ASN A 42 5.19 19.94 -32.91
N LEU A 43 5.59 19.83 -31.64
CA LEU A 43 6.69 20.61 -31.07
C LEU A 43 8.01 20.43 -31.85
N ALA A 44 8.33 19.21 -32.29
CA ALA A 44 9.53 18.91 -33.07
C ALA A 44 9.55 19.55 -34.48
N LYS A 45 8.39 19.78 -35.09
CA LYS A 45 8.29 20.42 -36.43
C LYS A 45 8.62 21.92 -36.38
N PHE A 46 8.46 22.58 -35.23
CA PHE A 46 8.74 24.01 -35.08
C PHE A 46 10.23 24.33 -34.95
N LYS A 47 11.10 23.34 -34.73
CA LYS A 47 12.57 23.53 -34.69
C LYS A 47 13.18 23.88 -36.06
N LYS A 48 12.39 23.91 -37.15
CA LYS A 48 12.84 24.07 -38.54
C LYS A 48 12.54 25.42 -39.19
N ILE A 49 11.90 26.36 -38.49
CA ILE A 49 11.62 27.71 -39.03
C ILE A 49 12.66 28.66 -38.42
N LYS A 50 13.65 29.04 -39.23
CA LYS A 50 14.64 30.08 -38.92
C LYS A 50 14.47 31.18 -39.96
N PHE A 51 13.77 32.28 -39.66
CA PHE A 51 13.87 33.53 -40.44
C PHE A 51 13.29 34.76 -39.71
N SER A 52 14.20 35.64 -39.30
CA SER A 52 14.14 37.10 -39.04
C SER A 52 13.22 37.67 -37.95
N GLY A 53 13.85 38.22 -36.88
CA GLY A 53 13.52 39.51 -36.24
C GLY A 53 12.26 39.61 -35.37
N PHE A 54 11.16 38.97 -35.78
CA PHE A 54 9.95 38.73 -35.00
C PHE A 54 10.09 37.49 -34.10
N GLU A 55 11.20 36.77 -34.24
CA GLU A 55 11.53 35.53 -33.54
C GLU A 55 11.77 35.73 -32.05
N ALA A 56 12.37 36.81 -31.55
CA ALA A 56 12.74 36.88 -30.13
C ALA A 56 11.53 36.98 -29.19
N GLU A 57 10.51 37.75 -29.56
CA GLU A 57 9.28 37.94 -28.76
C GLU A 57 8.37 36.71 -28.89
N MET A 58 8.23 36.16 -30.10
CA MET A 58 7.52 34.90 -30.33
C MET A 58 8.22 33.71 -29.69
N TRP A 59 9.55 33.68 -29.62
CA TRP A 59 10.33 32.63 -28.96
C TRP A 59 10.17 32.66 -27.45
N GLY A 60 10.08 33.85 -26.85
CA GLY A 60 9.78 34.01 -25.42
C GLY A 60 8.39 33.46 -25.06
N ASP A 61 7.36 33.80 -25.82
CA ASP A 61 6.01 33.29 -25.57
C ASP A 61 5.84 31.82 -25.98
N THR A 62 6.54 31.37 -27.01
CA THR A 62 6.57 29.95 -27.42
C THR A 62 7.32 29.10 -26.40
N GLN A 63 8.40 29.62 -25.80
CA GLN A 63 9.13 28.94 -24.74
C GLN A 63 8.25 28.80 -23.50
N LYS A 64 7.52 29.86 -23.09
CA LYS A 64 6.53 29.79 -22.01
C LYS A 64 5.41 28.80 -22.31
N GLU A 65 4.91 28.76 -23.54
CA GLU A 65 3.86 27.82 -23.93
C GLU A 65 4.37 26.37 -23.96
N ALA A 66 5.58 26.13 -24.47
CA ALA A 66 6.24 24.83 -24.43
C ALA A 66 6.53 24.37 -23.00
N GLU A 67 6.98 25.28 -22.12
CA GLU A 67 7.16 25.02 -20.69
C GLU A 67 5.83 24.68 -20.01
N ARG A 68 4.75 25.41 -20.33
CA ARG A 68 3.40 25.13 -19.83
C ARG A 68 2.88 23.76 -20.30
N ILE A 69 3.06 23.43 -21.57
CA ILE A 69 2.67 22.12 -22.12
C ILE A 69 3.48 21.00 -21.47
N THR A 70 4.79 21.20 -21.32
CA THR A 70 5.67 20.24 -20.64
C THR A 70 5.26 20.05 -19.19
N HIS A 71 4.97 21.13 -18.45
CA HIS A 71 4.47 21.06 -17.07
C HIS A 71 3.14 20.28 -16.97
N ASN A 72 2.20 20.53 -17.89
CA ASN A 72 0.92 19.82 -17.93
C ASN A 72 1.09 18.32 -18.26
N LEU A 73 1.99 17.98 -19.20
CA LEU A 73 2.31 16.60 -19.53
C LEU A 73 2.98 15.87 -18.35
N LYS A 74 3.93 16.51 -17.67
CA LYS A 74 4.55 16.01 -16.43
C LYS A 74 3.48 15.70 -15.37
N ARG A 75 2.52 16.61 -15.19
CA ARG A 75 1.40 16.45 -14.24
C ARG A 75 0.44 15.32 -14.65
N LEU A 76 0.13 15.15 -15.93
CA LEU A 76 -0.72 14.06 -16.41
C LEU A 76 -0.05 12.70 -16.26
N LEU A 77 1.24 12.61 -16.62
CA LEU A 77 2.05 11.42 -16.37
C LEU A 77 2.03 11.07 -14.88
N ASP A 78 2.09 12.08 -14.01
CA ASP A 78 2.05 11.87 -12.57
C ASP A 78 0.75 11.26 -12.05
N ILE A 79 -0.38 11.82 -12.50
CA ILE A 79 -1.70 11.29 -12.18
C ILE A 79 -1.88 9.87 -12.72
N LEU A 80 -1.46 9.61 -13.95
CA LEU A 80 -1.60 8.30 -14.59
C LEU A 80 -0.73 7.26 -13.91
N SER A 81 0.54 7.55 -13.64
CA SER A 81 1.47 6.62 -12.98
C SER A 81 0.99 6.27 -11.57
N THR A 82 0.54 7.28 -10.81
CA THR A 82 -0.10 7.09 -9.50
C THR A 82 -1.30 6.15 -9.63
N ARG A 83 -2.18 6.41 -10.60
CA ARG A 83 -3.38 5.61 -10.81
C ARG A 83 -3.07 4.19 -11.23
N VAL A 84 -2.07 3.97 -12.09
CA VAL A 84 -1.67 2.61 -12.49
C VAL A 84 -1.14 1.86 -11.27
N ILE A 85 -0.16 2.42 -10.54
CA ILE A 85 0.39 1.76 -9.33
C ILE A 85 -0.72 1.48 -8.31
N PHE A 86 -1.57 2.45 -7.98
CA PHE A 86 -2.60 2.25 -6.96
C PHE A 86 -3.80 1.44 -7.45
N ASN A 87 -4.09 1.37 -8.75
CA ASN A 87 -5.04 0.39 -9.29
C ASN A 87 -4.49 -1.04 -9.20
N GLU A 88 -3.16 -1.21 -9.26
CA GLU A 88 -2.52 -2.51 -9.04
C GLU A 88 -2.53 -2.91 -7.55
N VAL A 89 -2.53 -1.92 -6.65
CA VAL A 89 -2.47 -2.11 -5.18
C VAL A 89 -3.85 -1.99 -4.52
N ASP A 90 -4.90 -1.68 -5.27
CA ASP A 90 -6.21 -1.32 -4.70
C ASP A 90 -6.70 -2.42 -3.74
N LEU A 91 -6.88 -2.02 -2.47
CA LEU A 91 -7.09 -2.87 -1.30
C LEU A 91 -8.31 -3.78 -1.41
N LYS A 92 -9.24 -3.46 -2.33
CA LYS A 92 -10.44 -4.25 -2.63
C LYS A 92 -10.21 -5.38 -3.66
N THR A 93 -9.03 -5.44 -4.28
CA THR A 93 -8.74 -6.31 -5.43
C THR A 93 -7.66 -7.36 -5.11
N LEU A 94 -7.58 -7.78 -3.85
CA LEU A 94 -6.75 -8.89 -3.39
C LEU A 94 -7.22 -10.26 -3.96
N GLU A 95 -8.40 -10.29 -4.61
CA GLU A 95 -8.94 -11.49 -5.27
C GLU A 95 -8.11 -11.99 -6.48
N ASN A 96 -7.20 -11.17 -7.02
CA ASN A 96 -6.58 -11.43 -8.34
C ASN A 96 -5.14 -11.92 -8.32
N ASN A 97 -4.67 -12.53 -7.21
CA ASN A 97 -3.38 -13.24 -7.17
C ASN A 97 -2.21 -12.37 -7.68
N ARG A 98 -2.23 -11.06 -7.38
CA ARG A 98 -1.26 -10.11 -7.95
C ARG A 98 0.09 -10.25 -7.26
N ASN A 99 1.14 -10.22 -8.07
CA ASN A 99 2.53 -10.36 -7.64
C ASN A 99 3.08 -8.98 -7.21
N TRP A 100 3.46 -8.82 -5.93
CA TRP A 100 4.09 -7.58 -5.43
C TRP A 100 5.41 -7.26 -6.12
N GLU A 101 6.13 -8.26 -6.63
CA GLU A 101 7.32 -8.07 -7.46
C GLU A 101 6.99 -7.21 -8.69
N SER A 102 5.87 -7.49 -9.37
CA SER A 102 5.44 -6.72 -10.54
C SER A 102 5.05 -5.28 -10.19
N VAL A 103 4.51 -5.05 -8.99
CA VAL A 103 4.20 -3.70 -8.49
C VAL A 103 5.47 -2.91 -8.23
N TRP A 104 6.48 -3.55 -7.63
CA TRP A 104 7.79 -2.93 -7.40
C TRP A 104 8.53 -2.67 -8.71
N GLU A 105 8.51 -3.60 -9.66
CA GLU A 105 9.07 -3.43 -11.00
C GLU A 105 8.42 -2.23 -11.72
N LEU A 106 7.09 -2.15 -11.72
CA LEU A 106 6.36 -1.02 -12.29
C LEU A 106 6.74 0.30 -11.62
N TYR A 107 6.84 0.32 -10.29
CA TYR A 107 7.28 1.49 -9.54
C TYR A 107 8.69 1.94 -9.96
N PHE A 108 9.63 1.00 -10.13
CA PHE A 108 11.00 1.31 -10.55
C PHE A 108 11.08 1.83 -11.99
N ILE A 109 10.30 1.26 -12.90
CA ILE A 109 10.18 1.76 -14.28
C ILE A 109 9.68 3.21 -14.24
N ILE A 110 8.62 3.48 -13.48
CA ILE A 110 8.07 4.84 -13.34
C ILE A 110 9.10 5.79 -12.72
N GLN A 111 9.82 5.34 -11.69
CA GLN A 111 10.86 6.14 -11.05
C GLN A 111 12.01 6.50 -12.00
N HIS A 112 12.43 5.54 -12.83
CA HIS A 112 13.45 5.76 -13.85
C HIS A 112 13.00 6.84 -14.85
N GLU A 113 11.80 6.70 -15.41
CA GLU A 113 11.24 7.67 -16.36
C GLU A 113 11.05 9.07 -15.72
N TYR A 114 10.68 9.13 -14.45
CA TYR A 114 10.53 10.41 -13.74
C TYR A 114 11.86 11.13 -13.52
N LYS A 115 12.94 10.37 -13.32
CA LYS A 115 14.30 10.91 -13.18
C LYS A 115 14.75 11.53 -14.50
N GLU A 116 14.52 10.85 -15.62
CA GLU A 116 14.81 11.38 -16.97
C GLU A 116 14.03 12.66 -17.26
N LEU A 117 12.82 12.79 -16.71
CA LEU A 117 11.95 13.94 -16.91
C LEU A 117 12.12 15.06 -15.87
N ASP A 118 13.00 14.92 -14.87
CA ASP A 118 13.16 15.87 -13.76
C ASP A 118 11.82 16.20 -13.07
N ILE A 119 11.12 15.16 -12.59
CA ILE A 119 9.84 15.22 -11.87
C ILE A 119 9.97 14.55 -10.51
N SER A 120 10.93 14.94 -9.67
CA SER A 120 11.28 14.16 -8.47
C SER A 120 10.32 14.29 -7.28
N GLY A 121 9.60 15.42 -7.13
CA GLY A 121 8.93 15.78 -5.87
C GLY A 121 7.73 14.90 -5.48
N LYS A 122 6.81 14.59 -6.40
CA LYS A 122 5.52 13.92 -6.08
C LYS A 122 5.61 12.39 -5.96
N LEU A 123 6.60 11.78 -6.61
CA LEU A 123 6.79 10.33 -6.56
C LEU A 123 7.15 9.86 -5.14
N SER A 124 7.82 10.70 -4.35
CA SER A 124 8.21 10.39 -2.96
C SER A 124 7.02 10.13 -2.02
N THR A 125 5.93 10.90 -2.18
CA THR A 125 4.70 10.72 -1.40
C THR A 125 4.00 9.41 -1.78
N ASN A 126 3.92 9.11 -3.08
CA ASN A 126 3.33 7.86 -3.56
C ASN A 126 4.14 6.63 -3.11
N LEU A 127 5.47 6.70 -3.15
CA LEU A 127 6.35 5.66 -2.63
C LEU A 127 6.10 5.40 -1.14
N THR A 128 5.93 6.47 -0.37
CA THR A 128 5.69 6.34 1.08
C THR A 128 4.39 5.57 1.31
N LYS A 129 3.30 5.97 0.65
CA LYS A 129 2.01 5.28 0.74
C LYS A 129 2.09 3.82 0.24
N LEU A 130 2.79 3.57 -0.87
CA LEU A 130 3.01 2.22 -1.40
C LEU A 130 3.73 1.33 -0.38
N LYS A 131 4.82 1.83 0.22
CA LYS A 131 5.55 1.13 1.29
C LYS A 131 4.65 0.82 2.48
N SER A 132 3.79 1.75 2.88
CA SER A 132 2.88 1.55 4.01
C SER A 132 1.84 0.47 3.74
N ILE A 133 1.29 0.42 2.53
CA ILE A 133 0.38 -0.68 2.12
C ILE A 133 1.14 -2.00 2.12
N PHE A 134 2.38 -2.01 1.58
CA PHE A 134 3.22 -3.21 1.56
C PHE A 134 3.54 -3.75 2.96
N ILE A 135 3.98 -2.87 3.87
CA ILE A 135 4.26 -3.22 5.28
C ILE A 135 3.01 -3.73 5.99
N TYR A 136 1.87 -3.10 5.74
CA TYR A 136 0.59 -3.52 6.31
C TYR A 136 0.26 -4.96 5.88
N HIS A 137 0.33 -5.26 4.58
CA HIS A 137 0.06 -6.61 4.09
C HIS A 137 1.10 -7.64 4.53
N SER A 138 2.38 -7.27 4.66
CA SER A 138 3.42 -8.22 5.06
C SER A 138 3.27 -8.72 6.50
N LEU A 139 2.61 -7.95 7.39
CA LEU A 139 2.38 -8.32 8.78
C LEU A 139 0.92 -8.71 9.10
N GLN A 140 0.03 -8.72 8.11
CA GLN A 140 -1.39 -8.92 8.36
C GLN A 140 -1.69 -10.28 9.02
N CYS A 141 -1.05 -11.37 8.58
CA CYS A 141 -1.16 -12.68 9.23
C CYS A 141 -0.73 -12.65 10.69
N GLU A 142 0.39 -12.00 10.99
CA GLU A 142 0.91 -11.81 12.35
C GLU A 142 -0.08 -11.03 13.21
N ILE A 143 -0.64 -9.95 12.68
CA ILE A 143 -1.65 -9.13 13.36
C ILE A 143 -2.87 -9.98 13.74
N ASP A 144 -3.41 -10.75 12.81
CA ASP A 144 -4.56 -11.62 13.05
C ASP A 144 -4.25 -12.71 14.07
N TYR A 145 -3.07 -13.33 13.95
CA TYR A 145 -2.60 -14.34 14.90
C TYR A 145 -2.51 -13.78 16.32
N ILE A 146 -1.91 -12.60 16.48
CA ILE A 146 -1.81 -11.90 17.76
C ILE A 146 -3.20 -11.60 18.30
N HIS A 147 -4.07 -10.97 17.51
CA HIS A 147 -5.44 -10.67 17.92
C HIS A 147 -6.19 -11.92 18.37
N LYS A 148 -6.08 -13.03 17.63
CA LYS A 148 -6.69 -14.31 17.99
C LYS A 148 -6.14 -14.85 19.32
N LYS A 149 -4.83 -14.75 19.56
CA LYS A 149 -4.21 -15.18 20.83
C LYS A 149 -4.71 -14.36 22.02
N PHE A 150 -4.77 -13.04 21.88
CA PHE A 150 -5.34 -12.16 22.91
C PHE A 150 -6.84 -12.41 23.14
N ALA A 151 -7.61 -12.64 22.07
CA ALA A 151 -9.04 -12.97 22.18
C ALA A 151 -9.28 -14.32 22.89
N ASN A 152 -8.46 -15.32 22.59
CA ASN A 152 -8.52 -16.62 23.27
C ASN A 152 -8.18 -16.49 24.76
N ALA A 153 -7.10 -15.77 25.10
CA ALA A 153 -6.73 -15.52 26.49
C ALA A 153 -7.83 -14.78 27.25
N ARG A 154 -8.43 -13.76 26.62
CA ARG A 154 -9.60 -13.06 27.17
C ARG A 154 -10.77 -14.00 27.44
N SER A 155 -11.10 -14.87 26.48
CA SER A 155 -12.17 -15.86 26.64
C SER A 155 -11.88 -16.86 27.77
N GLU A 156 -10.62 -17.28 27.91
CA GLU A 156 -10.18 -18.15 29.01
C GLU A 156 -10.35 -17.47 30.38
N ILE A 157 -9.95 -16.20 30.50
CA ILE A 157 -10.08 -15.42 31.73
C ILE A 157 -11.56 -15.24 32.09
N GLU A 158 -12.40 -14.91 31.11
CA GLU A 158 -13.83 -14.78 31.30
C GLU A 158 -14.47 -16.09 31.79
N ASN A 159 -14.09 -17.22 31.19
CA ASN A 159 -14.55 -18.55 31.62
C ASN A 159 -14.11 -18.84 33.06
N ARG A 160 -12.84 -18.58 33.43
CA ARG A 160 -12.35 -18.75 34.81
C ARG A 160 -13.13 -17.88 35.80
N ILE A 161 -13.42 -16.62 35.45
CA ILE A 161 -14.24 -15.72 36.29
C ILE A 161 -15.66 -16.28 36.48
N ASN A 162 -16.28 -16.77 35.41
CA ASN A 162 -17.62 -17.36 35.47
C ASN A 162 -17.66 -18.67 36.26
N GLU A 163 -16.62 -19.50 36.18
CA GLU A 163 -16.47 -20.71 36.99
C GLU A 163 -16.33 -20.39 38.48
N MET A 164 -15.46 -19.43 38.86
CA MET A 164 -15.31 -18.99 40.25
C MET A 164 -16.64 -18.51 40.82
N HIS A 165 -17.41 -17.75 40.04
CA HIS A 165 -18.74 -17.28 40.47
C HIS A 165 -19.74 -18.43 40.62
N SER A 166 -19.76 -19.38 39.67
CA SER A 166 -20.64 -20.56 39.72
C SER A 166 -20.36 -21.45 40.92
N ARG A 167 -19.09 -21.51 41.37
CA ARG A 167 -18.64 -22.22 42.58
C ARG A 167 -18.83 -21.42 43.87
N SER A 168 -19.38 -20.21 43.79
CA SER A 168 -19.52 -19.28 44.93
C SER A 168 -18.19 -18.89 45.59
N GLU A 169 -17.07 -18.96 44.86
CA GLU A 169 -15.75 -18.48 45.32
C GLU A 169 -15.69 -16.94 45.30
N ILE A 170 -16.47 -16.31 44.41
CA ILE A 170 -16.62 -14.86 44.28
C ILE A 170 -18.10 -14.49 44.18
N ASP A 171 -18.47 -13.33 44.71
CA ASP A 171 -19.84 -12.81 44.61
C ASP A 171 -20.11 -12.09 43.27
N ALA A 172 -21.32 -11.58 43.10
CA ALA A 172 -21.75 -10.91 41.87
C ALA A 172 -21.01 -9.58 41.63
N ASP A 173 -20.67 -8.86 42.71
CA ASP A 173 -20.01 -7.55 42.65
C ASP A 173 -18.54 -7.71 42.28
N GLU A 174 -17.84 -8.69 42.87
CA GLU A 174 -16.48 -9.05 42.54
C GLU A 174 -16.38 -9.57 41.09
N ARG A 175 -17.34 -10.40 40.65
CA ARG A 175 -17.44 -10.82 39.24
C ARG A 175 -17.54 -9.61 38.31
N ALA A 176 -18.45 -8.68 38.60
CA ALA A 176 -18.64 -7.48 37.78
C ALA A 176 -17.37 -6.62 37.73
N LEU A 177 -16.67 -6.49 38.85
CA LEU A 177 -15.40 -5.75 38.92
C LEU A 177 -14.29 -6.42 38.08
N LYS A 178 -14.16 -7.75 38.15
CA LYS A 178 -13.16 -8.50 37.36
C LYS A 178 -13.44 -8.41 35.86
N LEU A 179 -14.70 -8.57 35.44
CA LEU A 179 -15.08 -8.41 34.03
C LEU A 179 -14.83 -6.98 33.53
N LYS A 180 -15.12 -5.96 34.35
CA LYS A 180 -14.82 -4.57 34.01
C LYS A 180 -13.32 -4.32 33.84
N LYS A 181 -12.46 -4.92 34.69
CA LYS A 181 -11.00 -4.85 34.51
C LYS A 181 -10.57 -5.53 33.20
N LEU A 182 -11.12 -6.71 32.90
CA LEU A 182 -10.88 -7.41 31.64
C LEU A 182 -11.30 -6.58 30.42
N ASP A 183 -12.41 -5.83 30.51
CA ASP A 183 -12.83 -4.90 29.45
C ASP A 183 -11.87 -3.73 29.24
N GLN A 184 -11.21 -3.27 30.30
CA GLN A 184 -10.18 -2.23 30.24
C GLN A 184 -8.86 -2.73 29.66
N LEU A 185 -8.67 -4.04 29.59
CA LEU A 185 -7.58 -4.68 28.85
C LEU A 185 -7.91 -4.67 27.34
N GLN A 186 -7.99 -3.47 26.76
CA GLN A 186 -8.14 -3.31 25.31
C GLN A 186 -6.77 -3.49 24.64
N PHE A 187 -6.58 -4.65 24.03
CA PHE A 187 -5.44 -4.92 23.15
C PHE A 187 -5.85 -4.64 21.72
N ASN A 188 -6.10 -3.36 21.43
CA ASN A 188 -6.30 -2.91 20.07
C ASN A 188 -4.99 -2.33 19.56
N ALA A 189 -4.50 -2.85 18.43
CA ALA A 189 -3.37 -2.27 17.72
C ALA A 189 -3.64 -0.84 17.20
N GLY A 190 -4.86 -0.31 17.39
CA GLY A 190 -5.30 1.00 16.93
C GLY A 190 -5.54 0.98 15.42
N ASP A 191 -5.41 2.14 14.77
CA ASP A 191 -5.36 2.17 13.31
C ASP A 191 -4.02 1.58 12.82
N VAL A 192 -4.05 0.28 12.52
CA VAL A 192 -2.90 -0.50 12.05
C VAL A 192 -2.32 0.10 10.77
N PHE A 193 -3.18 0.65 9.90
CA PHE A 193 -2.74 1.27 8.64
C PHE A 193 -2.06 2.62 8.88
N GLU A 194 -2.55 3.42 9.82
CA GLU A 194 -1.87 4.64 10.27
C GLU A 194 -0.46 4.33 10.80
N LYS A 195 -0.30 3.24 11.54
CA LYS A 195 1.01 2.81 12.07
C LYS A 195 1.96 2.34 10.99
N ALA A 196 1.46 1.60 10.01
CA ALA A 196 2.21 1.27 8.80
C ALA A 196 2.58 2.52 7.99
N SER A 197 1.70 3.52 7.96
CA SER A 197 1.94 4.83 7.34
C SER A 197 3.08 5.59 8.02
N ASN A 198 3.16 5.48 9.34
CA ASN A 198 4.20 6.10 10.16
C ASN A 198 5.46 5.25 10.33
N ARG A 199 5.57 4.08 9.67
CA ARG A 199 6.70 3.13 9.79
C ARG A 199 6.99 2.70 11.23
N THR A 200 5.94 2.49 12.00
CA THR A 200 6.02 2.08 13.40
C THR A 200 5.18 0.84 13.68
N LEU A 201 4.77 0.11 12.63
CA LEU A 201 3.89 -1.04 12.81
C LEU A 201 4.61 -2.17 13.56
N GLY A 202 5.82 -2.52 13.15
CA GLY A 202 6.59 -3.59 13.82
C GLY A 202 6.88 -3.25 15.30
N VAL A 203 7.29 -2.01 15.56
CA VAL A 203 7.51 -1.50 16.93
C VAL A 203 6.23 -1.62 17.76
N HIS A 204 5.08 -1.21 17.20
CA HIS A 204 3.83 -1.24 17.93
C HIS A 204 3.36 -2.66 18.25
N LEU A 205 3.51 -3.60 17.32
CA LEU A 205 3.19 -5.01 17.57
C LEU A 205 4.09 -5.61 18.65
N ASN A 206 5.38 -5.28 18.65
CA ASN A 206 6.30 -5.72 19.70
C ASN A 206 5.92 -5.17 21.09
N ILE A 207 5.53 -3.90 21.17
CA ILE A 207 5.00 -3.29 22.40
C ILE A 207 3.73 -4.01 22.84
N MET A 208 2.78 -4.22 21.92
CA MET A 208 1.52 -4.91 22.19
C MET A 208 1.75 -6.33 22.71
N ILE A 209 2.66 -7.09 22.10
CA ILE A 209 3.03 -8.43 22.58
C ILE A 209 3.64 -8.31 23.98
N THR A 210 4.67 -7.49 24.16
CA THR A 210 5.45 -7.47 25.41
C THR A 210 4.63 -6.95 26.59
N GLU A 211 4.03 -5.77 26.44
CA GLU A 211 3.23 -5.15 27.49
C GLU A 211 1.91 -5.87 27.68
N GLY A 212 1.28 -6.33 26.60
CA GLY A 212 0.01 -7.03 26.66
C GLY A 212 0.12 -8.40 27.31
N LYS A 213 1.16 -9.17 26.96
CA LYS A 213 1.48 -10.43 27.65
C LYS A 213 1.66 -10.21 29.14
N LYS A 214 2.57 -9.29 29.49
CA LYS A 214 2.91 -8.99 30.88
C LYS A 214 1.67 -8.60 31.69
N LYS A 215 0.82 -7.74 31.14
CA LYS A 215 -0.38 -7.26 31.84
C LYS A 215 -1.40 -8.38 32.06
N ILE A 216 -1.60 -9.26 31.07
CA ILE A 216 -2.50 -10.42 31.21
C ILE A 216 -1.95 -11.42 32.23
N GLU A 217 -0.65 -11.67 32.21
CA GLU A 217 0.00 -12.57 33.16
C GLU A 217 -0.09 -12.03 34.59
N GLU A 218 0.24 -10.74 34.80
CA GLU A 218 0.21 -10.09 36.12
C GLU A 218 -1.21 -9.95 36.69
N GLU A 219 -2.18 -9.56 35.87
CA GLU A 219 -3.55 -9.30 36.35
C GLU A 219 -4.41 -10.57 36.43
N CYS A 220 -4.14 -11.55 35.56
CA CYS A 220 -5.05 -12.69 35.35
C CYS A 220 -4.38 -14.06 35.45
N GLY A 221 -3.04 -14.14 35.55
CA GLY A 221 -2.32 -15.41 35.65
C GLY A 221 -2.45 -16.31 34.42
N VAL A 222 -2.60 -15.71 33.23
CA VAL A 222 -2.66 -16.42 31.95
C VAL A 222 -1.43 -16.03 31.14
N ASP A 223 -0.61 -17.01 30.75
CA ASP A 223 0.48 -16.78 29.80
C ASP A 223 -0.04 -16.92 28.36
N ILE A 224 0.38 -16.00 27.50
CA ILE A 224 0.06 -16.02 26.07
C ILE A 224 1.31 -16.40 25.31
N GLU A 225 1.33 -17.61 24.76
CA GLU A 225 2.43 -18.05 23.92
C GLU A 225 2.29 -17.50 22.48
N ILE A 226 3.23 -16.62 22.12
CA ILE A 226 3.45 -16.17 20.74
C ILE A 226 4.64 -16.93 20.17
N THR A 227 4.46 -17.52 18.99
CA THR A 227 5.47 -18.34 18.34
C THR A 227 6.68 -17.51 17.94
N LYS A 228 7.88 -18.10 18.06
CA LYS A 228 9.13 -17.45 17.67
C LYS A 228 9.10 -16.92 16.24
N GLU A 229 8.52 -17.68 15.30
CA GLU A 229 8.38 -17.25 13.89
C GLU A 229 7.67 -15.89 13.73
N VAL A 230 6.59 -15.67 14.49
CA VAL A 230 5.82 -14.41 14.45
C VAL A 230 6.68 -13.26 14.96
N ILE A 231 7.40 -13.47 16.06
CA ILE A 231 8.32 -12.47 16.63
C ILE A 231 9.46 -12.17 15.64
N ASP A 232 10.04 -13.20 15.03
CA ASP A 232 11.12 -13.08 14.06
C ASP A 232 10.68 -12.32 12.80
N ASN A 233 9.43 -12.47 12.36
CA ASN A 233 8.88 -11.74 11.22
C ASN A 233 8.59 -10.27 11.55
N ILE A 234 8.04 -10.00 12.74
CA ILE A 234 7.78 -8.62 13.21
C ILE A 234 9.10 -7.85 13.35
N ASN A 235 10.10 -8.46 13.98
CA ASN A 235 11.43 -7.86 14.13
C ASN A 235 12.08 -7.60 12.78
N TYR A 236 11.94 -8.56 11.86
CA TYR A 236 12.47 -8.41 10.52
C TYR A 236 11.84 -7.22 9.76
N VAL A 237 10.50 -7.10 9.79
CA VAL A 237 9.82 -5.94 9.16
C VAL A 237 10.18 -4.63 9.87
N GLN A 238 10.32 -4.63 11.20
CA GLN A 238 10.77 -3.46 11.96
C GLN A 238 12.16 -2.98 11.54
N ASP A 239 13.11 -3.91 11.33
CA ASP A 239 14.45 -3.57 10.84
C ASP A 239 14.38 -2.97 9.43
N MET A 240 13.52 -3.52 8.56
CA MET A 240 13.27 -2.94 7.24
C MET A 240 12.61 -1.56 7.28
N GLU A 241 11.68 -1.33 8.22
CA GLU A 241 11.06 -0.01 8.46
C GLU A 241 12.12 1.05 8.79
N ARG A 242 13.12 0.69 9.60
CA ARG A 242 14.26 1.53 9.96
C ARG A 242 15.18 1.80 8.78
N ASP A 243 15.53 0.74 8.04
CA ASP A 243 16.52 0.82 6.96
C ASP A 243 15.92 1.40 5.67
N GLY A 244 14.59 1.35 5.52
CA GLY A 244 13.84 1.97 4.44
C GLY A 244 13.94 1.23 3.09
N ASN A 245 14.61 0.09 3.04
CA ASN A 245 14.81 -0.72 1.85
C ASN A 245 13.82 -1.89 1.84
N PHE A 246 12.86 -1.87 0.91
CA PHE A 246 11.77 -2.87 0.83
C PHE A 246 11.72 -3.63 -0.48
N ALA A 247 12.41 -3.12 -1.49
CA ALA A 247 12.14 -3.52 -2.85
C ALA A 247 13.06 -4.68 -3.24
N GLY A 248 12.45 -5.77 -3.73
CA GLY A 248 13.16 -6.96 -4.17
C GLY A 248 13.68 -7.86 -3.06
N ASP A 249 13.29 -7.61 -1.79
CA ASP A 249 13.61 -8.54 -0.72
C ASP A 249 12.63 -9.73 -0.73
N GLU A 250 13.17 -10.93 -0.98
CA GLU A 250 12.40 -12.17 -1.12
C GLU A 250 11.62 -12.52 0.15
N ARG A 251 12.16 -12.22 1.34
CA ARG A 251 11.52 -12.59 2.59
C ARG A 251 10.26 -11.76 2.80
N ILE A 252 10.32 -10.44 2.63
CA ILE A 252 9.12 -9.62 2.80
C ILE A 252 8.06 -9.87 1.72
N ILE A 253 8.49 -10.18 0.49
CA ILE A 253 7.57 -10.58 -0.59
C ILE A 253 6.83 -11.85 -0.17
N SER A 254 7.56 -12.88 0.30
CA SER A 254 6.97 -14.13 0.75
C SER A 254 5.99 -13.95 1.92
N LEU A 255 6.30 -13.06 2.88
CA LEU A 255 5.39 -12.72 3.98
C LEU A 255 4.09 -12.10 3.46
N THR A 256 4.22 -11.19 2.49
CA THR A 256 3.08 -10.52 1.87
C THR A 256 2.21 -11.49 1.08
N GLU A 257 2.81 -12.37 0.28
CA GLU A 257 2.10 -13.42 -0.47
C GLU A 257 1.38 -14.40 0.47
N ARG A 258 2.03 -14.79 1.57
CA ARG A 258 1.41 -15.63 2.60
C ARG A 258 0.17 -14.97 3.18
N SER A 259 0.24 -13.67 3.50
CA SER A 259 -0.92 -12.90 3.96
C SER A 259 -2.03 -12.89 2.91
N MET A 260 -1.72 -12.55 1.66
CA MET A 260 -2.74 -12.53 0.60
C MET A 260 -3.42 -13.89 0.41
N ASN A 261 -2.65 -14.98 0.43
CA ASN A 261 -3.17 -16.34 0.35
C ASN A 261 -4.08 -16.69 1.53
N TYR A 262 -3.71 -16.30 2.75
CA TYR A 262 -4.55 -16.50 3.95
C TYR A 262 -5.91 -15.83 3.81
N TYR A 263 -5.95 -14.58 3.32
CA TYR A 263 -7.19 -13.83 3.11
C TYR A 263 -8.07 -14.42 2.00
N TYR A 264 -7.44 -14.83 0.90
CA TYR A 264 -8.13 -15.52 -0.18
C TYR A 264 -8.79 -16.81 0.30
N LEU A 265 -8.08 -17.63 1.09
CA LEU A 265 -8.59 -18.91 1.59
C LEU A 265 -9.67 -18.76 2.67
N THR A 266 -9.62 -17.68 3.46
CA THR A 266 -10.58 -17.44 4.55
C THR A 266 -11.83 -16.70 4.12
N GLY A 267 -11.88 -16.15 2.90
CA GLY A 267 -13.00 -15.36 2.42
C GLY A 267 -13.20 -14.07 3.21
N ALA A 268 -12.14 -13.57 3.84
CA ALA A 268 -12.16 -12.34 4.64
C ALA A 268 -11.98 -11.06 3.81
N LEU A 269 -12.10 -11.16 2.48
CA LEU A 269 -11.99 -10.07 1.50
C LEU A 269 -13.37 -9.60 1.03
#